data_AF-A0A832SL93-F1
#
_entry.id   AF-A0A832SL93-F1
#
_cell.length_a   1.000
_cell.length_b   1.000
_cell.length_c   1.000
_cell.angle_alpha   90.00
_cell.angle_beta   90.00
_cell.angle_gamma   90.00
#
_symmetry.space_group_name_H-M   'P 1'
#
loop_
_entity.id
_entity.type
_entity.pdbx_description
1 polymer ?
#
loop_
_entity_poly.entity_id
_entity_poly.type
_entity_poly.pdbx_seq_one_letter_code
_entity_poly.pdbx_strand_id
1 'polypeptide(L)' 'QQLLSGQGIPDEINNSLQESKGKTLMVCMAGRTSLMAANVLAEKGIVTDSLIGGITELPEARNSQLSELVKQASQF' A
#
# COMPACT_ATOMS: atom_id res chain seq x y z
N GLN A 1 13.33 -6.34 -15.73
CA GLN A 1 12.59 -6.57 -14.47
C GLN A 1 11.12 -6.75 -14.87
N GLN A 2 10.64 -7.97 -15.02
CA GLN A 2 9.22 -8.24 -15.29
C GLN A 2 8.48 -8.21 -13.96
N LEU A 3 7.99 -7.03 -13.59
CA LEU A 3 7.25 -6.85 -12.35
C LEU A 3 5.76 -6.77 -12.70
N LEU A 4 5.01 -7.79 -12.27
CA LEU A 4 3.55 -7.78 -12.08
C LEU A 4 2.67 -7.62 -13.34
N SER A 5 3.22 -7.54 -14.55
CA SER A 5 2.49 -7.28 -15.80
C SER A 5 1.63 -8.45 -16.33
N GLY A 6 1.18 -9.40 -15.49
CA GLY A 6 0.55 -10.62 -16.00
C GLY A 6 -0.36 -11.41 -15.07
N GLN A 7 -0.56 -11.01 -13.81
CA GLN A 7 -1.51 -11.70 -12.93
C GLN A 7 -2.51 -10.70 -12.36
N GLY A 8 -3.79 -11.04 -12.48
CA GLY A 8 -4.87 -10.33 -11.79
C GLY A 8 -4.58 -10.21 -10.29
N ILE A 9 -5.22 -9.26 -9.62
CA ILE A 9 -5.22 -9.31 -8.14
C ILE A 9 -5.99 -10.59 -7.79
N PRO A 10 -5.44 -11.51 -6.99
CA PRO A 10 -6.18 -12.69 -6.55
C PRO A 10 -7.53 -12.30 -5.93
N ASP A 11 -8.59 -13.05 -6.25
CA ASP A 11 -9.96 -12.74 -5.81
C ASP A 11 -10.07 -12.62 -4.29
N GLU A 12 -9.31 -13.42 -3.55
CA GLU A 12 -9.21 -13.38 -2.08
C GLU A 12 -8.74 -12.01 -1.58
N ILE A 13 -7.73 -11.42 -2.23
CA ILE A 13 -7.21 -10.10 -1.89
C ILE A 13 -8.23 -9.03 -2.28
N ASN A 14 -8.84 -9.14 -3.47
CA ASN A 14 -9.86 -8.20 -3.91
C ASN A 14 -11.08 -8.18 -2.96
N ASN A 15 -11.58 -9.35 -2.55
CA ASN A 15 -12.69 -9.46 -1.62
C ASN A 15 -12.32 -8.88 -0.25
N SER A 16 -11.13 -9.20 0.26
CA SER A 16 -10.64 -8.64 1.53
C SER A 16 -10.54 -7.11 1.49
N LEU A 17 -10.12 -6.54 0.35
CA LEU A 17 -10.01 -5.09 0.15
C LEU A 17 -11.39 -4.42 0.03
N GLN A 18 -12.39 -5.07 -0.57
CA GLN A 18 -13.75 -4.55 -0.69
C GLN A 18 -14.58 -4.70 0.58
N GLU A 19 -14.36 -5.78 1.34
CA GLU A 19 -15.00 -6.02 2.65
C GLU A 19 -14.46 -5.08 3.73
N SER A 20 -13.22 -4.60 3.56
CA SER A 20 -12.69 -3.50 4.36
C SER A 20 -13.53 -2.24 4.12
N LYS A 21 -14.52 -2.02 4.99
CA LYS A 21 -15.33 -0.78 5.04
C LYS A 21 -14.50 0.47 5.40
N GLY A 22 -13.17 0.37 5.44
CA GLY A 22 -12.22 1.42 5.79
C GLY A 22 -11.06 1.50 4.80
N LYS A 23 -10.18 2.49 4.99
CA LYS A 23 -8.97 2.65 4.17
C LYS A 23 -7.96 1.53 4.48
N THR A 24 -7.52 0.80 3.45
CA THR A 24 -6.49 -0.23 3.59
C THR A 24 -5.10 0.40 3.67
N LEU A 25 -4.28 -0.06 4.63
CA LEU A 25 -2.88 0.31 4.76
C LEU A 25 -1.97 -0.87 4.37
N MET A 26 -1.13 -0.66 3.37
CA MET A 26 -0.10 -1.56 2.89
C MET A 26 1.20 -1.34 3.67
N VAL A 27 1.78 -2.42 4.18
CA VAL A 27 3.03 -2.38 4.96
C VAL A 27 3.99 -3.43 4.45
N CYS A 28 5.24 -3.05 4.23
CA CYS A 28 6.36 -3.99 4.11
C CYS A 28 7.53 -3.53 4.98
N MET A 29 8.67 -4.22 4.89
CA MET A 29 9.82 -3.93 5.74
C MET A 29 10.31 -2.48 5.55
N ALA A 30 10.59 -2.07 4.31
CA ALA A 30 11.20 -0.78 3.96
C ALA A 30 10.31 0.13 3.08
N GLY A 31 9.00 -0.11 3.03
CA GLY A 31 8.01 0.71 2.31
C GLY A 31 7.98 0.58 0.77
N ARG A 32 9.07 0.13 0.12
CA ARG A 32 9.15 0.10 -1.37
C ARG A 32 8.15 -0.87 -2.00
N THR A 33 8.06 -2.08 -1.47
CA THR A 33 7.14 -3.11 -1.99
C THR A 33 5.68 -2.76 -1.73
N SER A 34 5.36 -2.24 -0.53
CA SER A 34 4.00 -1.82 -0.21
C SER A 34 3.55 -0.65 -1.08
N LEU A 35 4.43 0.29 -1.39
CA LEU A 35 4.13 1.39 -2.32
C LEU A 35 3.90 0.88 -3.75
N MET A 36 4.74 -0.04 -4.24
CA MET A 36 4.54 -0.64 -5.56
C MET A 36 3.22 -1.40 -5.64
N ALA A 37 2.89 -2.19 -4.61
CA ALA A 37 1.62 -2.90 -4.54
C ALA A 37 0.43 -1.93 -4.51
N ALA A 38 0.51 -0.86 -3.72
CA ALA A 38 -0.52 0.17 -3.65
C ALA A 38 -0.74 0.85 -5.03
N ASN A 39 0.33 1.13 -5.78
CA ASN A 39 0.21 1.68 -7.14
C ASN A 39 -0.44 0.70 -8.13
N VAL A 40 -0.07 -0.59 -8.09
CA VAL A 40 -0.70 -1.63 -8.91
C VAL A 40 -2.19 -1.81 -8.57
N LEU A 41 -2.57 -1.66 -7.31
CA LEU A 41 -3.98 -1.65 -6.88
C LEU A 41 -4.71 -0.41 -7.40
N ALA A 42 -4.06 0.76 -7.37
CA ALA A 42 -4.62 2.02 -7.86
C ALA A 42 -4.89 2.00 -9.37
N GLU A 43 -4.03 1.35 -10.17
CA GLU A 43 -4.28 1.11 -11.60
C GLU A 43 -5.59 0.33 -11.85
N LYS A 44 -6.05 -0.45 -10.86
CA LYS A 44 -7.31 -1.21 -10.91
C LYS A 44 -8.45 -0.54 -10.16
N GLY A 45 -8.30 0.73 -9.79
CA GLY A 45 -9.32 1.54 -9.10
C GLY A 45 -9.44 1.28 -7.60
N ILE A 46 -8.54 0.49 -7.01
CA ILE A 46 -8.55 0.21 -5.57
C ILE A 46 -7.60 1.16 -4.86
N VAL A 47 -8.16 2.09 -4.08
CA VAL A 47 -7.39 3.09 -3.35
C VAL A 47 -6.87 2.49 -2.05
N THR A 48 -5.55 2.49 -1.90
CA THR A 48 -4.86 2.05 -0.68
C THR A 48 -3.76 3.03 -0.31
N ASP A 49 -3.43 3.00 0.97
CA ASP A 49 -2.37 3.79 1.58
C ASP A 49 -1.14 2.90 1.79
N SER A 50 0.08 3.45 1.77
CA SER A 50 1.31 2.74 2.12
C SER A 50 2.05 3.47 3.23
N LEU A 51 2.60 2.71 4.19
CA LEU A 51 3.50 3.25 5.21
C LEU A 51 4.85 3.65 4.58
N ILE A 52 5.23 4.92 4.73
CA ILE A 52 6.53 5.45 4.32
C ILE A 52 7.63 4.81 5.18
N GLY A 53 8.73 4.39 4.56
CA GLY A 53 9.84 3.74 5.28
C GLY A 53 9.56 2.32 5.77
N GLY A 54 8.31 1.86 5.68
CA GLY A 54 7.88 0.55 6.16
C GLY A 54 8.00 0.42 7.69
N ILE A 55 7.90 -0.81 8.18
CA ILE A 55 7.93 -1.06 9.63
C ILE A 55 9.28 -0.71 10.26
N THR A 56 10.37 -0.67 9.48
CA THR A 56 11.71 -0.36 9.99
C THR A 56 11.86 1.08 10.46
N GLU A 57 11.12 2.03 9.88
CA GLU A 57 11.21 3.44 10.24
C GLU A 57 10.13 3.85 11.27
N LEU A 58 9.18 2.96 11.57
CA LEU A 58 8.12 3.21 12.55
C LEU A 58 8.64 3.60 13.96
N PRO A 59 9.72 3.02 14.50
CA PRO A 59 10.27 3.42 15.79
C PRO A 59 10.72 4.88 15.85
N GLU A 60 11.32 5.38 14.76
CA GLU A 60 11.80 6.75 14.63
C GLU A 60 10.66 7.75 14.39
N ALA A 61 9.58 7.27 13.77
CA ALA A 61 8.37 8.03 13.45
C ALA A 61 7.41 8.25 14.63
N ARG A 62 7.75 7.82 15.86
CA ARG A 62 6.83 7.86 17.03
C ARG A 62 6.24 9.23 17.35
N ASN A 63 6.95 10.31 17.01
CA ASN A 63 6.53 11.69 17.29
C ASN A 63 6.04 12.43 16.03
N SER A 64 6.04 11.78 14.87
CA SER A 64 5.54 12.35 13.61
C SER A 64 4.01 12.33 13.58
N GLN A 65 3.41 13.23 12.81
CA GLN A 65 1.97 13.11 12.56
C GLN A 65 1.69 11.90 11.69
N LEU A 66 0.63 11.14 11.98
CA LEU A 66 0.24 9.96 11.19
C LEU A 66 0.05 10.28 9.69
N SER A 67 -0.42 11.48 9.36
CA SER A 67 -0.54 11.95 7.98
C SER A 67 0.80 12.10 7.25
N GLU A 68 1.90 12.26 7.97
CA GLU A 68 3.26 12.34 7.41
C GLU A 68 3.86 10.96 7.18
N LEU A 69 3.29 9.90 7.77
CA LEU A 69 3.80 8.53 7.69
C LEU A 69 3.14 7.73 6.58
N VAL A 70 2.08 8.25 5.99
CA VAL A 70 1.26 7.54 5.03
C VAL A 70 1.34 8.22 3.67
N LYS A 71 1.58 7.42 2.64
CA LYS A 71 1.51 7.85 1.26
C LYS A 71 0.38 7.13 0.55
N GLN A 72 -0.59 7.89 0.07
CA GLN A 72 -1.63 7.36 -0.79
C GLN A 72 -1.01 7.01 -2.15
N ALA A 73 -1.39 5.85 -2.71
CA ALA A 73 -1.04 5.55 -4.09
C ALA A 73 -1.73 6.55 -5.02
N SER A 74 -0.95 7.12 -5.93
CA SER A 74 -1.45 7.95 -7.03
C SER A 74 -1.31 7.16 -8.33
N GLN A 75 -2.31 7.25 -9.21
CA GLN A 75 -2.12 6.85 -10.61
C GLN A 75 -0.89 7.59 -11.14
N PHE A 76 0.09 6.84 -11.63
CA PHE A 76 1.21 7.37 -12.41
C PHE A 76 0.80 7.50 -13.88
#